data_AF-A0A024GSQ3-F1
#
_entry.id   AF-A0A024GSQ3-F1
#
_cell.length_a   1.000
_cell.length_b   1.000
_cell.length_c   1.000
_cell.angle_alpha   90.00
_cell.angle_beta   90.00
_cell.angle_gamma   90.00
#
_symmetry.space_group_name_H-M   'P 1'
#
loop_
_entity.id
_entity.type
_entity.pdbx_description
1 polymer ?
#
loop_
_entity_poly.entity_id
_entity_poly.type
_entity_poly.pdbx_seq_one_letter_code
_entity_poly.pdbx_strand_id
1 'polypeptide(L)'
;MVLTYEFSIPSMESEVDGLGIKAKFYDGGRANFTIPNLSFATDLLYNLTDVQTYCDNGIATQQNVISLLKSRINLEKMYSTELAKIADQANIENTEHGPSMKNALGTLRAQYLNTSVQHQIFAKNLQEDVLEPISQLFVNHGRKMQNLVKLIGNLRKQVKLQEEQYKKEFAGFEKQFREACIAFSSAMDAGFSSTLIQEQYQQQLEDTKQAALPVDRLERHSHMIHQTLHEGDQELVSVEKQSEFDLNSERPRGIHFSASHNGHNVVNWLLSSEQQRKKMMCANAIKTLQTAEAARVSCHALWDMLENGKLDMLRSMQSILTEYQQISEHRISNLAINLRKHVVFESSMLANEQYDWQMVAGKIENVDFEGDMRDFILNTTRVNLSEMKVNDICNTMISKTAGMMRTPMSLRKNLFPVRKSPLQISDLATRRVPIDFQANQKPLASSIVVRSVQNTSKQTELEESKYEKITDLKTSTCREANNTIKGSEKKALHRVCLARDVARVLLGVHDTLTQVSTTASIVSSSAETSIKSQSLSGSSPASGRSSESADLGEAIDIQ
;
A
#
# COMPACT_ATOMS: atom_id res chain seq x y z
N MET A 1 11.53 0.61 16.50
CA MET A 1 10.88 -0.68 16.19
C MET A 1 11.82 -1.37 15.21
N VAL A 2 12.58 -2.35 15.70
CA VAL A 2 13.66 -3.00 14.94
C VAL A 2 13.03 -3.96 13.94
N LEU A 3 13.29 -3.77 12.64
CA LEU A 3 12.89 -4.69 11.59
C LEU A 3 13.90 -5.85 11.57
N THR A 4 13.46 -7.03 12.00
CA THR A 4 14.20 -8.29 11.82
C THR A 4 13.76 -8.94 10.52
N TYR A 5 14.71 -9.11 9.59
CA TYR A 5 14.59 -10.01 8.46
C TYR A 5 14.89 -11.43 8.94
N GLU A 6 13.93 -12.35 8.82
CA GLU A 6 14.19 -13.79 8.94
C GLU A 6 14.00 -14.47 7.59
N PHE A 7 15.09 -15.06 7.09
CA PHE A 7 15.08 -16.09 6.07
C PHE A 7 15.84 -17.27 6.66
N SER A 8 15.14 -18.33 7.06
CA SER A 8 15.64 -19.72 7.08
C SER A 8 14.54 -20.69 7.53
N ILE A 9 14.29 -21.67 6.68
CA ILE A 9 13.57 -22.90 6.98
C ILE A 9 14.48 -23.78 7.85
N PRO A 10 13.99 -24.37 8.95
CA PRO A 10 14.59 -25.60 9.48
C PRO A 10 13.68 -26.81 9.25
N SER A 11 14.34 -27.90 8.90
CA SER A 11 13.85 -29.26 8.72
C SER A 11 13.01 -29.76 9.89
N MET A 12 11.97 -30.54 9.55
CA MET A 12 11.28 -31.40 10.51
C MET A 12 12.21 -32.50 11.03
N GLU A 13 12.13 -32.76 12.34
CA GLU A 13 12.22 -34.12 12.89
C GLU A 13 11.09 -34.30 13.91
N SER A 14 10.30 -35.35 13.71
CA SER A 14 9.26 -35.81 14.61
C SER A 14 9.85 -36.86 15.55
N GLU A 15 9.86 -36.59 16.85
CA GLU A 15 9.97 -37.65 17.85
C GLU A 15 8.75 -37.61 18.76
N VAL A 16 8.00 -38.71 18.69
CA VAL A 16 6.88 -39.04 19.58
C VAL A 16 7.51 -39.64 20.83
N ASP A 17 7.37 -38.97 21.98
CA ASP A 17 7.13 -39.71 23.22
C ASP A 17 6.47 -38.84 24.29
N GLY A 18 5.45 -39.42 24.90
CA GLY A 18 4.57 -38.77 25.84
C GLY A 18 5.20 -38.60 27.21
N LEU A 19 5.27 -37.36 27.68
CA LEU A 19 5.21 -36.94 29.09
C LEU A 19 4.98 -35.43 29.10
N GLY A 20 4.16 -34.94 30.02
CA GLY A 20 3.70 -33.55 30.05
C GLY A 20 4.83 -32.52 30.13
N ILE A 21 5.26 -32.00 28.98
CA ILE A 21 6.19 -30.88 28.88
C ILE A 21 5.39 -29.59 28.94
N LYS A 22 5.49 -28.91 30.09
CA LYS A 22 5.21 -27.49 30.21
C LYS A 22 6.20 -26.77 29.30
N ALA A 23 5.78 -26.39 28.09
CA ALA A 23 6.62 -25.68 27.13
C ALA A 23 7.02 -24.31 27.71
N LYS A 24 8.12 -24.28 28.46
CA LYS A 24 8.92 -23.06 28.57
C LYS A 24 9.58 -22.91 27.22
N PHE A 25 9.02 -22.05 26.38
CA PHE A 25 9.77 -21.44 25.30
C PHE A 25 10.96 -20.72 25.96
N TYR A 26 12.09 -21.42 26.05
CA TYR A 26 13.38 -20.76 26.15
C TYR A 26 13.55 -20.11 24.79
N ASP A 27 13.09 -18.85 24.70
CA ASP A 27 13.54 -17.92 23.69
C ASP A 27 15.07 -17.90 23.81
N GLY A 28 15.71 -18.69 22.95
CA GLY A 28 17.16 -18.85 22.94
C GLY A 28 17.72 -17.49 22.62
N GLY A 29 18.06 -16.74 23.67
CA GLY A 29 18.51 -15.37 23.63
C GLY A 29 19.72 -15.24 22.72
N ARG A 30 19.47 -15.09 21.41
CA ARG A 30 20.38 -14.42 20.52
C ARG A 30 20.45 -13.02 21.07
N ALA A 31 21.53 -12.74 21.81
CA ALA A 31 21.89 -11.40 22.18
C ALA A 31 21.88 -10.60 20.88
N ASN A 32 20.85 -9.79 20.69
CA ASN A 32 20.73 -8.89 19.56
C ASN A 32 21.88 -7.91 19.69
N PHE A 33 22.98 -8.20 19.00
CA PHE A 33 24.08 -7.26 18.79
C PHE A 33 23.53 -6.13 17.93
N THR A 34 22.81 -5.20 18.55
CA THR A 34 22.54 -3.91 17.94
C THR A 34 23.85 -3.15 17.95
N ILE A 35 24.49 -3.01 16.80
CA ILE A 35 25.57 -2.04 16.63
C ILE A 35 24.90 -0.66 16.75
N PRO A 36 25.16 0.09 17.84
CA PRO A 36 24.55 1.40 17.98
C PRO A 36 25.10 2.34 16.90
N ASN A 37 24.22 3.21 16.38
CA ASN A 37 24.56 4.35 15.52
C ASN A 37 25.01 4.05 14.07
N LEU A 38 24.52 2.96 13.46
CA LEU A 38 24.69 2.77 12.01
C LEU A 38 23.95 3.87 11.22
N SER A 39 24.59 4.44 10.21
CA SER A 39 24.03 5.49 9.36
C SER A 39 24.48 5.35 7.92
N PHE A 40 23.60 5.72 6.98
CA PHE A 40 23.94 5.75 5.56
C PHE A 40 25.13 6.70 5.28
N ALA A 41 25.20 7.83 6.01
CA ALA A 41 26.22 8.85 5.76
C ALA A 41 27.64 8.42 6.18
N THR A 42 27.76 7.59 7.22
CA THR A 42 29.06 7.12 7.74
C THR A 42 29.47 5.76 7.17
N ASP A 43 28.53 4.84 7.04
CA ASP A 43 28.83 3.43 6.73
C ASP A 43 28.70 3.11 5.23
N LEU A 44 27.95 3.92 4.47
CA LEU A 44 27.61 3.63 3.06
C LEU A 44 28.02 4.75 2.10
N LEU A 45 29.02 5.57 2.46
CA LEU A 45 29.45 6.73 1.66
C LEU A 45 29.81 6.36 0.20
N TYR A 46 30.38 5.18 0.00
CA TYR A 46 30.81 4.69 -1.32
C TYR A 46 29.76 3.79 -2.01
N ASN A 47 28.68 3.43 -1.31
CA ASN A 47 27.64 2.50 -1.76
C ASN A 47 26.34 3.23 -2.15
N LEU A 48 26.46 4.42 -2.74
CA LEU A 48 25.31 5.26 -3.09
C LEU A 48 24.27 4.54 -3.96
N THR A 49 24.71 3.73 -4.93
CA THR A 49 23.82 2.98 -5.82
C THR A 49 22.95 1.98 -5.04
N ASP A 50 23.51 1.33 -4.02
CA ASP A 50 22.79 0.38 -3.17
C ASP A 50 21.75 1.11 -2.31
N VAL A 51 22.11 2.29 -1.77
CA VAL A 51 21.20 3.15 -1.01
C VAL A 51 20.05 3.65 -1.88
N GLN A 52 20.34 4.07 -3.12
CA GLN A 52 19.32 4.48 -4.09
C GLN A 52 18.37 3.31 -4.40
N THR A 53 18.91 2.14 -4.72
CA THR A 53 18.15 0.92 -5.01
C THR A 53 17.28 0.52 -3.82
N TYR A 54 17.81 0.59 -2.60
CA TYR A 54 17.05 0.33 -1.37
C TYR A 54 15.88 1.31 -1.20
N CYS A 55 16.11 2.60 -1.45
CA CYS A 55 15.07 3.62 -1.38
C CYS A 55 14.00 3.41 -2.45
N ASP A 56 14.41 3.14 -3.70
CA ASP A 56 13.52 2.86 -4.83
C ASP A 56 12.61 1.66 -4.53
N ASN A 57 13.20 0.55 -4.06
CA ASN A 57 12.47 -0.65 -3.68
C ASN A 57 11.45 -0.37 -2.57
N GLY A 58 11.81 0.45 -1.59
CA GLY A 58 10.89 0.80 -0.53
C GLY A 58 9.78 1.77 -0.96
N ILE A 59 10.03 2.66 -1.93
CA ILE A 59 8.99 3.48 -2.57
C ILE A 59 8.04 2.61 -3.40
N ALA A 60 8.56 1.64 -4.15
CA ALA A 60 7.75 0.66 -4.86
C ALA A 60 6.88 -0.17 -3.91
N THR A 61 7.44 -0.57 -2.76
CA THR A 61 6.69 -1.27 -1.71
C THR A 61 5.56 -0.40 -1.16
N GLN A 62 5.81 0.89 -0.89
CA GLN A 62 4.78 1.82 -0.44
C GLN A 62 3.66 1.99 -1.49
N GLN A 63 4.01 2.06 -2.77
CA GLN A 63 3.03 2.09 -3.86
C GLN A 63 2.15 0.82 -3.88
N ASN A 64 2.74 -0.35 -3.66
CA ASN A 64 1.99 -1.61 -3.57
C ASN A 64 1.01 -1.62 -2.39
N VAL A 65 1.42 -1.08 -1.24
CA VAL A 65 0.54 -0.91 -0.07
C VAL A 65 -0.62 0.04 -0.38
N ILE A 66 -0.36 1.16 -1.07
CA ILE A 66 -1.39 2.10 -1.52
C ILE A 66 -2.41 1.39 -2.41
N SER A 67 -1.96 0.61 -3.40
CA SER A 67 -2.84 -0.15 -4.29
C SER A 67 -3.66 -1.19 -3.52
N LEU A 68 -3.06 -1.90 -2.57
CA LEU A 68 -3.76 -2.87 -1.73
C LEU A 68 -4.86 -2.19 -0.89
N LEU A 69 -4.56 -1.07 -0.25
CA LEU A 69 -5.52 -0.31 0.55
C LEU A 69 -6.67 0.21 -0.29
N LYS A 70 -6.41 0.72 -1.51
CA LYS A 70 -7.46 1.14 -2.45
C LYS A 70 -8.40 -0.02 -2.79
N SER A 71 -7.86 -1.20 -3.09
CA SER A 71 -8.64 -2.40 -3.37
C SER A 71 -9.48 -2.83 -2.17
N ARG A 72 -8.91 -2.84 -0.96
CA ARG A 72 -9.63 -3.13 0.28
C ARG A 72 -10.78 -2.15 0.51
N ILE A 73 -10.53 -0.84 0.42
CA ILE A 73 -11.56 0.19 0.57
C ILE A 73 -12.70 0.01 -0.44
N ASN A 74 -12.37 -0.32 -1.69
CA ASN A 74 -13.39 -0.59 -2.72
C ASN A 74 -14.23 -1.83 -2.39
N LEU A 75 -13.60 -2.90 -1.90
CA LEU A 75 -14.29 -4.11 -1.48
C LEU A 75 -15.27 -3.81 -0.35
N GLU A 76 -14.87 -3.04 0.66
CA GLU A 76 -15.75 -2.65 1.76
C GLU A 76 -16.96 -1.82 1.29
N LYS A 77 -16.77 -0.89 0.34
CA LYS A 77 -17.87 -0.11 -0.25
C LYS A 77 -18.84 -0.98 -1.05
N MET A 78 -18.33 -1.97 -1.78
CA MET A 78 -19.19 -2.93 -2.49
C MET A 78 -19.96 -3.80 -1.50
N TYR A 79 -19.29 -4.32 -0.48
CA TYR A 79 -19.91 -5.14 0.55
C TYR A 79 -21.02 -4.38 1.29
N SER A 80 -20.76 -3.15 1.73
CA SER A 80 -21.80 -2.31 2.34
C SER A 80 -23.01 -2.11 1.41
N THR A 81 -22.76 -1.87 0.12
CA THR A 81 -23.83 -1.65 -0.87
C THR A 81 -24.69 -2.90 -1.07
N GLU A 82 -24.08 -4.08 -1.15
CA GLU A 82 -24.82 -5.33 -1.32
C GLU A 82 -25.60 -5.71 -0.06
N LEU A 83 -25.07 -5.46 1.14
CA LEU A 83 -25.82 -5.66 2.39
C LEU A 83 -27.08 -4.79 2.45
N ALA A 84 -26.98 -3.52 2.05
CA ALA A 84 -28.14 -2.63 1.98
C ALA A 84 -29.20 -3.15 1.01
N LYS A 85 -28.79 -3.60 -0.18
CA LYS A 85 -29.71 -4.20 -1.16
C LYS A 85 -30.39 -5.44 -0.62
N ILE A 86 -29.66 -6.33 0.06
CA ILE A 86 -30.23 -7.54 0.66
C ILE A 86 -31.29 -7.16 1.69
N ALA A 87 -31.00 -6.19 2.55
CA ALA A 87 -31.95 -5.72 3.54
C ALA A 87 -33.21 -5.10 2.91
N ASP A 88 -33.06 -4.33 1.82
CA ASP A 88 -34.19 -3.71 1.12
C ASP A 88 -35.04 -4.73 0.36
N GLN A 89 -34.42 -5.76 -0.23
CA GLN A 89 -35.11 -6.77 -1.02
C GLN A 89 -35.81 -7.84 -0.17
N ALA A 90 -35.29 -8.12 1.04
CA ALA A 90 -35.74 -9.26 1.84
C ALA A 90 -37.26 -9.22 2.09
N ASN A 91 -37.82 -8.06 2.42
CA ASN A 91 -39.25 -7.83 2.71
C ASN A 91 -39.93 -8.90 3.61
N ILE A 92 -39.12 -9.66 4.37
CA ILE A 92 -39.49 -10.88 5.10
C ILE A 92 -40.45 -10.61 6.25
N GLU A 93 -40.38 -9.42 6.84
CA GLU A 93 -41.29 -8.97 7.89
C GLU A 93 -42.71 -8.70 7.39
N ASN A 94 -42.91 -8.49 6.09
CA ASN A 94 -44.22 -8.20 5.52
C ASN A 94 -44.98 -9.46 5.10
N THR A 95 -44.27 -10.58 4.90
CA THR A 95 -44.89 -11.89 4.66
C THR A 95 -45.31 -12.60 5.95
N GLU A 96 -44.72 -12.23 7.09
CA GLU A 96 -44.96 -12.88 8.37
C GLU A 96 -46.15 -12.25 9.14
N HIS A 97 -46.99 -13.09 9.75
CA HIS A 97 -48.23 -12.65 10.40
C HIS A 97 -48.14 -12.61 11.94
N GLY A 98 -47.21 -13.35 12.54
CA GLY A 98 -46.99 -13.33 13.99
C GLY A 98 -46.27 -12.04 14.43
N PRO A 99 -46.79 -11.28 15.42
CA PRO A 99 -46.14 -10.04 15.86
C PRO A 99 -44.74 -10.25 16.43
N SER A 100 -44.50 -11.35 17.17
CA SER A 100 -43.18 -11.63 17.75
C SER A 100 -42.17 -12.07 16.68
N MET A 101 -42.55 -12.98 15.78
CA MET A 101 -41.70 -13.41 14.67
C MET A 101 -41.43 -12.27 13.68
N LYS A 102 -42.46 -11.48 13.32
CA LYS A 102 -42.31 -10.30 12.46
C LYS A 102 -41.30 -9.31 13.04
N ASN A 103 -41.35 -9.07 14.34
CA ASN A 103 -40.39 -8.19 15.02
C ASN A 103 -38.97 -8.76 15.01
N ALA A 104 -38.80 -10.07 15.21
CA ALA A 104 -37.49 -10.72 15.11
C ALA A 104 -36.90 -10.61 13.70
N LEU A 105 -37.70 -10.87 12.66
CA LEU A 105 -37.28 -10.72 11.26
C LEU A 105 -37.00 -9.26 10.89
N GLY A 106 -37.78 -8.31 11.41
CA GLY A 106 -37.53 -6.88 11.24
C GLY A 106 -36.23 -6.42 11.91
N THR A 107 -35.91 -6.97 13.08
CA THR A 107 -34.62 -6.73 13.75
C THR A 107 -33.45 -7.29 12.93
N LEU A 108 -33.61 -8.49 12.35
CA LEU A 108 -32.61 -9.08 11.47
C LEU A 108 -32.38 -8.22 10.21
N ARG A 109 -33.44 -7.74 9.57
CA ARG A 109 -33.34 -6.80 8.44
C ARG A 109 -32.60 -5.52 8.83
N ALA A 110 -33.00 -4.91 9.94
CA ALA A 110 -32.35 -3.71 10.47
C ALA A 110 -30.85 -3.95 10.75
N GLN A 111 -30.47 -5.16 11.18
CA GLN A 111 -29.07 -5.50 11.38
C GLN A 111 -28.24 -5.44 10.09
N TYR A 112 -28.76 -5.97 8.98
CA TYR A 112 -28.07 -5.88 7.70
C TYR A 112 -27.85 -4.41 7.25
N LEU A 113 -28.83 -3.53 7.50
CA LEU A 113 -28.67 -2.09 7.26
C LEU A 113 -27.61 -1.47 8.18
N ASN A 114 -27.61 -1.81 9.46
CA ASN A 114 -26.63 -1.31 10.43
C ASN A 114 -25.21 -1.75 10.04
N THR A 115 -25.02 -3.04 9.72
CA THR A 115 -23.73 -3.57 9.25
C THR A 115 -23.29 -2.87 7.96
N SER A 116 -24.21 -2.65 7.00
CA SER A 116 -23.91 -1.86 5.80
C SER A 116 -23.33 -0.48 6.14
N VAL A 117 -23.99 0.27 7.03
CA VAL A 117 -23.52 1.60 7.47
C VAL A 117 -22.16 1.51 8.16
N GLN A 118 -21.92 0.50 9.00
CA GLN A 118 -20.64 0.31 9.68
C GLN A 118 -19.49 0.08 8.68
N HIS A 119 -19.68 -0.78 7.67
CA HIS A 119 -18.68 -1.01 6.61
C HIS A 119 -18.44 0.24 5.77
N GLN A 120 -19.47 1.05 5.52
CA GLN A 120 -19.31 2.32 4.81
C GLN A 120 -18.44 3.31 5.62
N ILE A 121 -18.68 3.41 6.94
CA ILE A 121 -17.88 4.24 7.85
C ILE A 121 -16.44 3.70 7.93
N PHE A 122 -16.27 2.38 8.04
CA PHE A 122 -14.96 1.75 8.06
C PHE A 122 -14.16 2.06 6.78
N ALA A 123 -14.78 1.90 5.61
CA ALA A 123 -14.15 2.24 4.33
C ALA A 123 -13.74 3.72 4.26
N LYS A 124 -14.58 4.62 4.79
CA LYS A 124 -14.29 6.05 4.87
C LYS A 124 -13.09 6.32 5.79
N ASN A 125 -13.06 5.74 6.98
CA ASN A 125 -11.95 5.89 7.93
C ASN A 125 -10.63 5.35 7.35
N LEU A 126 -10.67 4.20 6.66
CA LEU A 126 -9.48 3.69 5.96
C LEU A 126 -9.01 4.64 4.86
N GLN A 127 -9.93 5.26 4.13
CA GLN A 127 -9.59 6.21 3.09
C GLN A 127 -8.92 7.46 3.69
N GLU A 128 -9.57 8.11 4.65
CA GLU A 128 -9.14 9.41 5.19
C GLU A 128 -7.95 9.30 6.15
N ASP A 129 -7.93 8.33 7.06
CA ASP A 129 -6.96 8.28 8.16
C ASP A 129 -5.77 7.35 7.92
N VAL A 130 -5.85 6.47 6.91
CA VAL A 130 -4.81 5.49 6.58
C VAL A 130 -4.26 5.72 5.17
N LEU A 131 -5.10 5.67 4.13
CA LEU A 131 -4.66 5.75 2.74
C LEU A 131 -4.14 7.13 2.35
N GLU A 132 -4.87 8.20 2.67
CA GLU A 132 -4.49 9.58 2.32
C GLU A 132 -3.12 9.98 2.91
N PRO A 133 -2.83 9.78 4.21
CA PRO A 133 -1.50 10.10 4.77
C PRO A 133 -0.36 9.33 4.10
N ILE A 134 -0.54 8.04 3.79
CA ILE A 134 0.47 7.23 3.11
C ILE A 134 0.69 7.73 1.67
N SER A 135 -0.39 8.10 0.98
CA SER A 135 -0.36 8.58 -0.41
C SER A 135 0.30 9.95 -0.53
N GLN A 136 -0.02 10.89 0.36
CA GLN A 136 0.61 12.20 0.42
C GLN A 136 2.11 12.08 0.70
N LEU A 137 2.50 11.22 1.64
CA LEU A 137 3.90 10.97 1.95
C LEU A 137 4.65 10.37 0.75
N PHE A 138 4.04 9.43 0.03
CA PHE A 138 4.61 8.82 -1.18
C PHE A 138 4.96 9.88 -2.25
N VAL A 139 4.02 10.81 -2.54
CA VAL A 139 4.26 11.88 -3.52
C VAL A 139 5.41 12.79 -3.08
N ASN A 140 5.44 13.15 -1.80
CA ASN A 140 6.49 14.00 -1.24
C ASN A 140 7.87 13.33 -1.30
N HIS A 141 7.96 12.05 -0.93
CA HIS A 141 9.20 11.27 -1.02
C HIS A 141 9.66 11.09 -2.46
N GLY A 142 8.75 10.82 -3.40
CA GLY A 142 9.08 10.73 -4.83
C GLY A 142 9.71 12.01 -5.38
N ARG A 143 9.15 13.18 -5.04
CA ARG A 143 9.72 14.48 -5.43
C ARG A 143 11.09 14.73 -4.79
N LYS A 144 11.22 14.48 -3.48
CA LYS A 144 12.51 14.63 -2.78
C LYS A 144 13.58 13.75 -3.41
N MET A 145 13.27 12.49 -3.69
CA MET A 145 14.22 11.54 -4.28
C MET A 145 14.69 11.98 -5.68
N GLN A 146 13.78 12.48 -6.53
CA GLN A 146 14.15 13.04 -7.84
C GLN A 146 15.09 14.25 -7.71
N ASN A 147 14.86 15.12 -6.72
CA ASN A 147 15.72 16.27 -6.46
C ASN A 147 17.11 15.83 -6.00
N LEU A 148 17.21 14.82 -5.14
CA LEU A 148 18.49 14.25 -4.70
C LEU A 148 19.27 13.65 -5.88
N VAL A 149 18.62 12.93 -6.79
CA VAL A 149 19.26 12.37 -8.00
C VAL A 149 19.84 13.49 -8.88
N LYS A 150 19.10 14.59 -9.08
CA LYS A 150 19.59 15.76 -9.82
C LYS A 150 20.79 16.41 -9.13
N LEU A 151 20.73 16.57 -7.81
CA LEU A 151 21.82 17.14 -7.01
C LEU A 151 23.09 16.29 -7.12
N ILE A 152 22.99 14.97 -6.98
CA ILE A 152 24.10 14.03 -7.19
C ILE A 152 24.71 14.20 -8.59
N GLY A 153 23.86 14.27 -9.62
CA GLY A 153 24.28 14.46 -11.00
C GLY A 153 25.06 15.76 -11.20
N ASN A 154 24.60 16.86 -10.58
CA ASN A 154 25.25 18.16 -10.66
C ASN A 154 26.61 18.18 -9.95
N LEU A 155 26.69 17.62 -8.73
CA LEU A 155 27.95 17.51 -7.98
C LEU A 155 29.01 16.70 -8.75
N ARG A 156 28.62 15.56 -9.34
CA ARG A 156 29.52 14.74 -10.16
C ARG A 156 30.02 15.49 -11.39
N LYS A 157 29.14 16.24 -12.06
CA LYS A 157 29.52 17.08 -13.23
C LYS A 157 30.51 18.18 -12.84
N GLN A 158 30.30 18.83 -11.70
CA GLN A 158 31.17 19.90 -11.21
C GLN A 158 32.59 19.40 -10.94
N VAL A 159 32.74 18.31 -10.17
CA VAL A 159 34.06 17.72 -9.89
C VAL A 159 34.73 17.22 -11.16
N LYS A 160 33.97 16.62 -12.09
CA LYS A 160 34.51 16.18 -13.38
C LYS A 160 35.04 17.35 -14.21
N LEU A 161 34.34 18.49 -14.23
CA LEU A 161 34.80 19.70 -14.92
C LEU A 161 36.13 20.22 -14.32
N GLN A 162 36.23 20.26 -12.98
CA GLN A 162 37.47 20.63 -12.29
C GLN A 162 38.62 19.66 -12.63
N GLU A 163 38.33 18.36 -12.69
CA GLU A 163 39.32 17.34 -13.06
C GLU A 163 39.80 17.49 -14.50
N GLU A 164 38.89 17.74 -15.45
CA GLU A 164 39.24 17.99 -16.85
C GLU A 164 40.07 19.27 -17.01
N GLN A 165 39.73 20.33 -16.27
CA GLN A 165 40.50 21.57 -16.25
C GLN A 165 41.92 21.36 -15.69
N TYR A 166 42.05 20.64 -14.58
CA TYR A 166 43.36 20.27 -14.03
C TYR A 166 44.19 19.45 -15.02
N LYS A 167 43.62 18.43 -15.66
CA LYS A 167 44.32 17.59 -16.66
C LYS A 167 44.85 18.40 -17.83
N LYS A 168 44.06 19.36 -18.32
CA LYS A 168 44.44 20.26 -19.41
C LYS A 168 45.67 21.10 -19.04
N GLU A 169 45.65 21.70 -17.86
CA GLU A 169 46.73 22.57 -17.38
C GLU A 169 47.99 21.77 -17.01
N PHE A 170 47.83 20.57 -16.45
CA PHE A 170 48.94 19.65 -16.20
C PHE A 170 49.65 19.25 -17.50
N ALA A 171 48.91 18.94 -18.57
CA ALA A 171 49.50 18.65 -19.88
C ALA A 171 50.24 19.88 -20.47
N GLY A 172 49.72 21.09 -20.22
CA GLY A 172 50.39 22.34 -20.55
C GLY A 172 51.71 22.52 -19.81
N PHE A 173 51.71 22.27 -18.50
CA PHE A 173 52.91 22.27 -17.67
C PHE A 173 53.95 21.25 -18.16
N GLU A 174 53.57 19.99 -18.43
CA GLU A 174 54.49 18.97 -18.93
C GLU A 174 55.17 19.37 -20.25
N LYS A 175 54.44 20.05 -21.13
CA LYS A 175 55.00 20.59 -22.37
C LYS A 175 56.05 21.66 -22.08
N GLN A 176 55.72 22.65 -21.26
CA GLN A 176 56.64 23.75 -20.93
C GLN A 176 57.86 23.26 -20.14
N PHE A 177 57.67 22.29 -19.25
CA PHE A 177 58.77 21.66 -18.52
C PHE A 177 59.76 20.96 -19.47
N ARG A 178 59.27 20.21 -20.47
CA ARG A 178 60.13 19.60 -21.49
C ARG A 178 60.88 20.63 -22.32
N GLU A 179 60.21 21.71 -22.73
CA GLU A 179 60.85 22.83 -23.45
C GLU A 179 61.96 23.48 -22.61
N ALA A 180 61.71 23.69 -21.31
CA ALA A 180 62.70 24.22 -20.38
C ALA A 180 63.91 23.28 -20.22
N CYS A 181 63.70 21.97 -20.12
CA CYS A 181 64.78 20.98 -20.08
C CYS A 181 65.65 21.03 -21.35
N ILE A 182 65.04 21.11 -22.53
CA ILE A 182 65.77 21.20 -23.81
C ILE A 182 66.59 22.49 -23.88
N ALA A 183 65.99 23.62 -23.50
CA ALA A 183 66.66 24.92 -23.50
C ALA A 183 67.81 24.98 -22.49
N PHE A 184 67.63 24.39 -21.31
CA PHE A 184 68.66 24.28 -20.28
C PHE A 184 69.85 23.44 -20.75
N SER A 185 69.59 22.24 -21.31
CA SER A 185 70.65 21.40 -21.89
C SER A 185 71.39 22.12 -23.01
N SER A 186 70.68 22.84 -23.90
CA SER A 186 71.30 23.62 -24.97
C SER A 186 72.20 24.75 -24.44
N ALA A 187 71.83 25.38 -23.33
CA ALA A 187 72.66 26.39 -22.68
C ALA A 187 73.91 25.77 -22.01
N MET A 188 73.77 24.61 -21.39
CA MET A 188 74.90 23.83 -20.84
C MET A 188 75.90 23.45 -21.95
N ASP A 189 75.41 22.93 -23.07
CA ASP A 189 76.22 22.56 -24.24
C ASP A 189 76.95 23.78 -24.85
N ALA A 190 76.38 24.98 -24.71
CA ALA A 190 76.99 26.23 -25.13
C ALA A 190 78.09 26.75 -24.17
N GLY A 191 78.34 26.05 -23.06
CA GLY A 191 79.41 26.32 -22.10
C GLY A 191 79.00 27.13 -20.87
N PHE A 192 77.70 27.29 -20.59
CA PHE A 192 77.24 27.89 -19.34
C PHE A 192 77.29 26.89 -18.19
N SER A 193 77.71 27.35 -17.00
CA SER A 193 77.60 26.54 -15.77
C SER A 193 76.14 26.48 -15.32
N SER A 194 75.71 25.33 -14.81
CA SER A 194 74.35 25.16 -14.24
C SER A 194 74.09 26.14 -13.09
N THR A 195 75.11 26.41 -12.26
CA THR A 195 75.03 27.34 -11.14
C THR A 195 74.73 28.75 -11.59
N LEU A 196 75.35 29.21 -12.68
CA LEU A 196 75.14 30.55 -13.23
C LEU A 196 73.71 30.71 -13.77
N ILE A 197 73.19 29.70 -14.48
CA ILE A 197 71.81 29.70 -14.98
C ILE A 197 70.83 29.71 -13.79
N GLN A 198 71.10 28.92 -12.76
CA GLN A 198 70.28 28.84 -11.55
C GLN A 198 70.27 30.14 -10.75
N GLU A 199 71.43 30.75 -10.51
CA GLU A 199 71.55 32.04 -9.82
C GLU A 199 70.79 33.14 -10.56
N GLN A 200 70.96 33.23 -11.88
CA GLN A 200 70.23 34.22 -12.70
C GLN A 200 68.72 33.97 -12.69
N TYR A 201 68.29 32.71 -12.75
CA TYR A 201 66.89 32.34 -12.63
C TYR A 201 66.31 32.73 -11.26
N GLN A 202 67.01 32.40 -10.16
CA GLN A 202 66.59 32.75 -8.80
C GLN A 202 66.50 34.26 -8.61
N GLN A 203 67.48 35.01 -9.11
CA GLN A 203 67.48 36.46 -9.01
C GLN A 203 66.27 37.07 -9.73
N GLN A 204 65.97 36.62 -10.96
CA GLN A 204 64.78 37.10 -11.67
C GLN A 204 63.46 36.67 -11.01
N LEU A 205 63.42 35.52 -10.33
CA LEU A 205 62.25 35.08 -9.58
C LEU A 205 61.97 36.02 -8.40
N GLU A 206 63.00 36.41 -7.65
CA GLU A 206 62.89 37.36 -6.53
C GLU A 206 62.52 38.76 -7.02
N ASP A 207 63.10 39.22 -8.15
CA ASP A 207 62.71 40.48 -8.78
C ASP A 207 61.22 40.49 -9.17
N THR A 208 60.72 39.35 -9.68
CA THR A 208 59.30 39.20 -10.04
C THR A 208 58.40 39.20 -8.80
N LYS A 209 58.81 38.54 -7.70
CA LYS A 209 58.05 38.56 -6.43
C LYS A 209 57.97 39.97 -5.84
N GLN A 210 59.07 40.72 -5.89
CA GLN A 210 59.10 42.11 -5.41
C GLN A 210 58.26 43.04 -6.28
N ALA A 211 58.27 42.84 -7.61
CA ALA A 211 57.43 43.61 -8.53
C ALA A 211 55.93 43.25 -8.44
N ALA A 212 55.61 42.01 -8.07
CA ALA A 212 54.25 41.50 -8.02
C ALA A 212 53.51 41.79 -6.71
N LEU A 213 54.12 42.44 -5.71
CA LEU A 213 53.43 42.91 -4.49
C LEU A 213 52.51 44.11 -4.82
N PRO A 214 51.18 43.96 -4.90
CA PRO A 214 50.28 45.07 -5.12
C PRO A 214 49.69 45.51 -3.77
N VAL A 215 49.86 46.78 -3.46
CA VAL A 215 49.11 47.58 -2.49
C VAL A 215 47.73 46.98 -2.12
N ASP A 216 47.70 46.36 -0.95
CA ASP A 216 46.65 45.90 -0.02
C ASP A 216 45.18 46.44 -0.17
N ARG A 217 44.58 46.49 -1.37
CA ARG A 217 43.26 47.12 -1.58
C ARG A 217 42.13 46.24 -2.12
N LEU A 218 42.32 44.94 -2.34
CA LEU A 218 41.32 44.10 -3.03
C LEU A 218 40.88 42.80 -2.34
N GLU A 219 41.11 42.60 -1.04
CA GLU A 219 40.65 41.38 -0.33
C GLU A 219 39.13 41.34 -0.01
N ARG A 220 38.32 42.34 -0.40
CA ARG A 220 36.89 42.37 -0.03
C ARG A 220 35.92 41.66 -0.98
N HIS A 221 36.34 41.00 -2.06
CA HIS A 221 35.40 40.43 -3.04
C HIS A 221 35.33 38.90 -3.11
N SER A 222 36.12 38.16 -2.32
CA SER A 222 36.10 36.68 -2.38
C SER A 222 35.16 36.01 -1.36
N HIS A 223 34.51 36.76 -0.46
CA HIS A 223 33.66 36.19 0.60
C HIS A 223 32.14 36.21 0.33
N MET A 224 31.70 36.53 -0.89
CA MET A 224 30.28 36.73 -1.21
C MET A 224 29.67 35.68 -2.17
N ILE A 225 30.13 34.42 -2.13
CA ILE A 225 29.53 33.33 -2.94
C ILE A 225 29.04 32.12 -2.11
N HIS A 226 29.26 32.08 -0.79
CA HIS A 226 28.85 30.91 0.04
C HIS A 226 27.59 31.08 0.93
N GLN A 227 26.75 32.10 0.73
CA GLN A 227 25.48 32.23 1.47
C GLN A 227 24.28 32.48 0.55
N THR A 228 23.77 31.43 -0.10
CA THR A 228 22.36 31.34 -0.52
C THR A 228 21.95 29.88 -0.61
N LEU A 229 21.77 29.25 0.55
CA LEU A 229 20.92 28.07 0.73
C LEU A 229 20.18 28.25 2.06
N HIS A 230 19.18 29.13 2.06
CA HIS A 230 18.09 29.09 3.02
C HIS A 230 16.77 29.30 2.29
N GLU A 231 15.82 28.45 2.67
CA GLU A 231 14.49 28.17 2.13
C GLU A 231 13.60 29.38 1.78
N GLY A 232 12.74 29.18 0.79
CA GLY A 232 11.48 29.94 0.65
C GLY A 232 11.10 30.23 -0.81
N ASP A 233 10.11 29.47 -1.30
CA ASP A 233 9.19 29.75 -2.41
C ASP A 233 9.56 30.89 -3.38
N GLN A 234 9.91 30.52 -4.61
CA GLN A 234 10.11 31.48 -5.70
C GLN A 234 9.14 31.22 -6.85
N GLU A 235 8.21 32.15 -7.01
CA GLU A 235 7.44 32.39 -8.22
C GLU A 235 8.35 32.49 -9.45
N LEU A 236 7.78 32.06 -10.57
CA LEU A 236 8.31 32.15 -11.92
C LEU A 236 8.66 33.61 -12.30
N VAL A 237 9.86 34.05 -11.95
CA VAL A 237 10.49 35.21 -12.58
C VAL A 237 11.26 34.71 -13.80
N SER A 238 10.64 34.91 -14.96
CA SER A 238 11.25 34.76 -16.28
C SER A 238 12.44 35.71 -16.38
N VAL A 239 13.65 35.21 -16.14
CA VAL A 239 14.87 35.95 -16.41
C VAL A 239 15.14 35.92 -17.90
N GLU A 240 14.87 37.08 -18.48
CA GLU A 240 15.26 37.56 -19.80
C GLU A 240 16.74 37.28 -20.06
N LYS A 241 17.00 36.51 -21.12
CA LYS A 241 18.34 36.25 -21.65
C LYS A 241 18.96 37.58 -22.09
N GLN A 242 19.85 38.14 -21.28
CA GLN A 242 20.72 39.21 -21.72
C GLN A 242 22.19 38.80 -21.61
N SER A 243 22.88 39.02 -22.72
CA SER A 243 24.34 39.16 -22.85
C SER A 243 25.14 37.86 -22.82
N GLU A 244 25.09 37.13 -23.94
CA GLU A 244 26.27 36.43 -24.49
C GLU A 244 27.46 37.40 -24.51
N PHE A 245 28.41 37.21 -23.59
CA PHE A 245 29.76 37.72 -23.78
C PHE A 245 30.43 36.81 -24.80
N ASP A 246 30.49 37.30 -26.05
CA ASP A 246 31.30 36.76 -27.13
C ASP A 246 32.77 36.67 -26.71
N LEU A 247 33.18 35.54 -26.15
CA LEU A 247 34.56 35.07 -26.22
C LEU A 247 34.72 34.29 -27.54
N ASN A 248 34.65 35.03 -28.64
CA ASN A 248 35.21 34.63 -29.92
C ASN A 248 36.73 34.50 -29.75
N SER A 249 37.16 33.34 -29.25
CA SER A 249 38.51 32.84 -29.49
C SER A 249 38.60 32.54 -30.99
N GLU A 250 39.05 33.53 -31.75
CA GLU A 250 39.48 33.39 -33.13
C GLU A 250 40.38 32.14 -33.24
N ARG A 251 39.87 31.11 -33.92
CA ARG A 251 40.73 30.09 -34.52
C ARG A 251 41.60 30.80 -35.55
N PRO A 252 42.94 30.73 -35.47
CA PRO A 252 43.77 31.17 -36.59
C PRO A 252 43.60 30.16 -37.73
N ARG A 253 42.62 30.40 -38.60
CA ARG A 253 42.60 29.82 -39.94
C ARG A 253 43.53 30.65 -40.80
N GLY A 254 44.52 30.00 -41.39
CA GLY A 254 45.40 30.59 -42.39
C GLY A 254 46.67 31.15 -41.77
N ILE A 255 47.68 30.29 -41.62
CA ILE A 255 49.07 30.71 -41.76
C ILE A 255 49.22 31.14 -43.22
N HIS A 256 48.87 32.40 -43.51
CA HIS A 256 49.50 33.10 -44.60
C HIS A 256 50.97 33.21 -44.20
N PHE A 257 51.82 32.41 -44.85
CA PHE A 257 53.25 32.68 -44.94
C PHE A 257 53.42 34.02 -45.67
N SER A 258 53.18 35.13 -44.97
CA SER A 258 53.80 36.39 -45.33
C SER A 258 55.26 36.23 -44.98
N ALA A 259 56.03 35.78 -45.98
CA ALA A 259 57.47 35.84 -46.01
C ALA A 259 57.91 37.31 -45.97
N SER A 260 57.77 37.95 -44.80
CA SER A 260 58.55 39.12 -44.45
C SER A 260 59.96 38.63 -44.16
N HIS A 261 60.73 38.46 -45.24
CA HIS A 261 62.17 38.28 -45.18
C HIS A 261 62.79 39.55 -44.59
N ASN A 262 62.82 39.65 -43.26
CA ASN A 262 63.69 40.58 -42.55
C ASN A 262 65.14 40.09 -42.71
N GLY A 263 65.73 40.36 -43.88
CA GLY A 263 67.16 40.11 -44.14
C GLY A 263 68.07 40.77 -43.11
N HIS A 264 67.61 41.84 -42.43
CA HIS A 264 68.33 42.45 -41.32
C HIS A 264 68.51 41.54 -40.10
N ASN A 265 67.56 40.65 -39.81
CA ASN A 265 67.69 39.71 -38.70
C ASN A 265 68.69 38.59 -39.03
N VAL A 266 68.78 38.17 -40.29
CA VAL A 266 69.73 37.14 -40.73
C VAL A 266 71.16 37.68 -40.72
N VAL A 267 71.36 38.93 -41.14
CA VAL A 267 72.67 39.61 -41.08
C VAL A 267 73.09 39.85 -39.62
N ASN A 268 72.17 40.28 -38.74
CA ASN A 268 72.47 40.38 -37.30
C ASN A 268 72.67 39.02 -36.63
N TRP A 269 72.11 37.92 -37.16
CA TRP A 269 72.32 36.56 -36.63
C TRP A 269 73.67 35.97 -37.07
N LEU A 270 74.11 36.29 -38.30
CA LEU A 270 75.42 35.92 -38.83
C LEU A 270 76.56 36.79 -38.25
N LEU A 271 76.27 38.03 -37.86
CA LEU A 271 77.24 38.97 -37.27
C LEU A 271 77.13 39.12 -35.75
N SER A 272 76.17 38.46 -35.08
CA SER A 272 76.16 38.49 -33.62
C SER A 272 77.40 37.75 -33.12
N SER A 273 78.20 38.45 -32.34
CA SER A 273 79.35 37.85 -31.66
C SER A 273 78.93 36.54 -31.00
N GLU A 274 79.81 35.55 -30.98
CA GLU A 274 79.56 34.28 -30.30
C GLU A 274 79.08 34.50 -28.86
N GLN A 275 79.63 35.53 -28.19
CA GLN A 275 79.21 36.01 -26.88
C GLN A 275 77.71 36.35 -26.82
N GLN A 276 77.17 37.01 -27.84
CA GLN A 276 75.77 37.43 -27.89
C GLN A 276 74.84 36.23 -28.12
N ARG A 277 75.22 35.29 -29.00
CA ARG A 277 74.46 34.05 -29.19
C ARG A 277 74.40 33.21 -27.91
N LYS A 278 75.54 33.10 -27.21
CA LYS A 278 75.61 32.47 -25.88
C LYS A 278 74.68 33.17 -24.88
N LYS A 279 74.74 34.50 -24.76
CA LYS A 279 73.84 35.27 -23.89
C LYS A 279 72.35 35.03 -24.22
N MET A 280 71.99 34.96 -25.50
CA MET A 280 70.62 34.64 -25.92
C MET A 280 70.19 33.23 -25.52
N MET A 281 71.06 32.23 -25.61
CA MET A 281 70.77 30.86 -25.15
C MET A 281 70.52 30.79 -23.65
N CYS A 282 71.37 31.45 -22.84
CA CYS A 282 71.18 31.56 -21.39
C CYS A 282 69.86 32.27 -21.05
N ALA A 283 69.60 33.42 -21.68
CA ALA A 283 68.35 34.16 -21.50
C ALA A 283 67.11 33.33 -21.91
N ASN A 284 67.20 32.55 -22.99
CA ASN A 284 66.12 31.66 -23.42
C ASN A 284 65.88 30.54 -22.41
N ALA A 285 66.92 29.89 -21.90
CA ALA A 285 66.81 28.87 -20.87
C ALA A 285 66.12 29.40 -19.61
N ILE A 286 66.54 30.58 -19.13
CA ILE A 286 65.92 31.24 -17.98
C ILE A 286 64.44 31.55 -18.25
N LYS A 287 64.12 32.11 -19.42
CA LYS A 287 62.74 32.42 -19.80
C LYS A 287 61.85 31.18 -19.85
N THR A 288 62.34 30.07 -20.42
CA THR A 288 61.60 28.82 -20.47
C THR A 288 61.41 28.20 -19.08
N LEU A 289 62.41 28.32 -18.19
CA LEU A 289 62.29 27.90 -16.79
C LEU A 289 61.23 28.72 -16.04
N GLN A 290 61.21 30.05 -16.21
CA GLN A 290 60.17 30.91 -15.64
C GLN A 290 58.77 30.56 -16.15
N THR A 291 58.66 30.27 -17.44
CA THR A 291 57.39 29.87 -18.06
C THR A 291 56.91 28.54 -17.47
N ALA A 292 57.79 27.54 -17.38
CA ALA A 292 57.50 26.26 -16.75
C ALA A 292 57.12 26.40 -15.26
N GLU A 293 57.80 27.28 -14.51
CA GLU A 293 57.46 27.55 -13.11
C GLU A 293 56.10 28.23 -12.96
N ALA A 294 55.77 29.19 -13.83
CA ALA A 294 54.45 29.81 -13.84
C ALA A 294 53.35 28.79 -14.12
N ALA A 295 53.55 27.87 -15.08
CA ALA A 295 52.61 26.77 -15.32
C ALA A 295 52.55 25.79 -14.15
N ARG A 296 53.67 25.51 -13.46
CA ARG A 296 53.69 24.68 -12.25
C ARG A 296 52.82 25.28 -11.14
N VAL A 297 52.95 26.58 -10.89
CA VAL A 297 52.16 27.29 -9.87
C VAL A 297 50.67 27.29 -10.24
N SER A 298 50.33 27.56 -11.51
CA SER A 298 48.94 27.48 -12.01
C SER A 298 48.36 26.08 -11.83
N CYS A 299 49.13 25.05 -12.20
CA CYS A 299 48.74 23.65 -12.05
C CYS A 299 48.52 23.27 -10.58
N HIS A 300 49.37 23.76 -9.66
CA HIS A 300 49.20 23.53 -8.22
C HIS A 300 47.92 24.18 -7.68
N ALA A 301 47.64 25.43 -8.06
CA ALA A 301 46.42 26.11 -7.63
C ALA A 301 45.15 25.36 -8.09
N LEU A 302 45.17 24.77 -9.29
CA LEU A 302 44.07 23.94 -9.78
C LEU A 302 43.98 22.58 -9.11
N TRP A 303 45.11 22.00 -8.70
CA TRP A 303 45.12 20.81 -7.87
C TRP A 303 44.44 21.06 -6.52
N ASP A 304 44.81 22.15 -5.84
CA ASP A 304 44.19 22.54 -4.56
C ASP A 304 42.68 22.77 -4.73
N MET A 305 42.26 23.40 -5.82
CA MET A 305 40.85 23.58 -6.16
C MET A 305 40.12 22.24 -6.37
N LEU A 306 40.75 21.29 -7.07
CA LEU A 306 40.19 19.95 -7.31
C LEU A 306 40.08 19.14 -6.01
N GLU A 307 41.09 19.19 -5.15
CA GLU A 307 41.09 18.51 -3.86
C GLU A 307 39.98 19.04 -2.96
N ASN A 308 39.87 20.36 -2.83
CA ASN A 308 38.78 20.99 -2.09
C ASN A 308 37.40 20.66 -2.69
N GLY A 309 37.26 20.69 -4.02
CA GLY A 309 36.02 20.30 -4.71
C GLY A 309 35.61 18.84 -4.44
N LYS A 310 36.58 17.92 -4.36
CA LYS A 310 36.32 16.52 -3.97
C LYS A 310 35.89 16.40 -2.52
N LEU A 311 36.53 17.12 -1.59
CA LEU A 311 36.12 17.15 -0.18
C LEU A 311 34.70 17.71 -0.01
N ASP A 312 34.37 18.79 -0.71
CA ASP A 312 33.03 19.38 -0.68
C ASP A 312 31.97 18.46 -1.29
N MET A 313 32.31 17.72 -2.35
CA MET A 313 31.45 16.68 -2.89
C MET A 313 31.20 15.57 -1.86
N LEU A 314 32.22 15.12 -1.13
CA LEU A 314 32.05 14.08 -0.10
C LEU A 314 31.17 14.55 1.05
N ARG A 315 31.36 15.79 1.54
CA ARG A 315 30.49 16.40 2.56
C ARG A 315 29.04 16.52 2.07
N SER A 316 28.87 16.96 0.82
CA SER A 316 27.55 17.04 0.18
C SER A 316 26.92 15.65 0.04
N MET A 317 27.71 14.62 -0.28
CA MET A 317 27.24 13.24 -0.38
C MET A 317 26.79 12.69 0.98
N GLN A 318 27.51 12.99 2.06
CA GLN A 318 27.09 12.63 3.42
C GLN A 318 25.74 13.26 3.78
N SER A 319 25.54 14.53 3.43
CA SER A 319 24.25 15.20 3.60
C SER A 319 23.13 14.53 2.79
N ILE A 320 23.38 14.22 1.52
CA ILE A 320 22.43 13.51 0.65
C ILE A 320 22.08 12.12 1.20
N LEU A 321 23.05 11.37 1.71
CA LEU A 321 22.82 10.06 2.32
C LEU A 321 22.00 10.17 3.61
N THR A 322 22.18 11.25 4.37
CA THR A 322 21.33 11.55 5.54
C THR A 322 19.88 11.80 5.12
N GLU A 323 19.64 12.53 4.04
CA GLU A 323 18.29 12.73 3.49
C GLU A 323 17.64 11.42 3.02
N TYR A 324 18.39 10.53 2.36
CA TYR A 324 17.89 9.19 1.99
C TYR A 324 17.53 8.34 3.22
N GLN A 325 18.34 8.42 4.28
CA GLN A 325 18.06 7.76 5.55
C GLN A 325 16.75 8.30 6.16
N GLN A 326 16.58 9.62 6.23
CA GLN A 326 15.36 10.24 6.75
C GLN A 326 14.11 9.86 5.93
N ILE A 327 14.20 9.79 4.59
CA ILE A 327 13.11 9.30 3.74
C ILE A 327 12.72 7.88 4.14
N SER A 328 13.71 7.00 4.31
CA SER A 328 13.48 5.60 4.70
C SER A 328 12.86 5.46 6.09
N GLU A 329 13.39 6.18 7.09
CA GLU A 329 12.89 6.19 8.46
C GLU A 329 11.47 6.73 8.55
N HIS A 330 11.21 7.88 7.90
CA HIS A 330 9.89 8.49 7.89
C HIS A 330 8.88 7.58 7.19
N ARG A 331 9.24 6.95 6.07
CA ARG A 331 8.38 5.97 5.38
C ARG A 331 8.02 4.81 6.30
N ILE A 332 9.01 4.17 6.92
CA ILE A 332 8.80 3.00 7.79
C ILE A 332 7.92 3.38 8.98
N SER A 333 8.20 4.51 9.63
CA SER A 333 7.42 5.02 10.77
C SER A 333 5.97 5.31 10.38
N ASN A 334 5.75 6.02 9.27
CA ASN A 334 4.43 6.36 8.78
C ASN A 334 3.62 5.11 8.41
N LEU A 335 4.21 4.15 7.70
CA LEU A 335 3.56 2.88 7.39
C LEU A 335 3.19 2.13 8.67
N ALA A 336 4.11 2.03 9.65
CA ALA A 336 3.83 1.33 10.90
C ALA A 336 2.68 1.98 11.69
N ILE A 337 2.63 3.32 11.75
CA ILE A 337 1.57 4.07 12.44
C ILE A 337 0.22 3.85 11.75
N ASN A 338 0.16 4.02 10.42
CA ASN A 338 -1.10 3.95 9.70
C ASN A 338 -1.63 2.50 9.57
N LEU A 339 -0.74 1.51 9.44
CA LEU A 339 -1.15 0.10 9.50
C LEU A 339 -1.64 -0.30 10.89
N ARG A 340 -1.09 0.29 11.97
CA ARG A 340 -1.65 0.12 13.31
C ARG A 340 -3.06 0.69 13.42
N LYS A 341 -3.32 1.87 12.85
CA LYS A 341 -4.68 2.44 12.79
C LYS A 341 -5.64 1.52 12.04
N HIS A 342 -5.23 0.95 10.91
CA HIS A 342 -6.02 -0.04 10.19
C HIS A 342 -6.43 -1.21 11.10
N VAL A 343 -5.50 -1.80 11.85
CA VAL A 343 -5.80 -2.88 12.80
C VAL A 343 -6.79 -2.42 13.88
N VAL A 344 -6.63 -1.21 14.42
CA VAL A 344 -7.56 -0.65 15.42
C VAL A 344 -8.96 -0.50 14.85
N PHE A 345 -9.10 0.05 13.64
CA PHE A 345 -10.39 0.20 12.98
C PHE A 345 -11.06 -1.14 12.70
N GLU A 346 -10.32 -2.13 12.19
CA GLU A 346 -10.84 -3.49 11.94
C GLU A 346 -11.31 -4.15 13.25
N SER A 347 -10.50 -4.09 14.31
CA SER A 347 -10.86 -4.68 15.60
C SER A 347 -12.08 -4.01 16.24
N SER A 348 -12.22 -2.68 16.08
CA SER A 348 -13.36 -1.92 16.60
C SER A 348 -14.65 -2.25 15.84
N MET A 349 -14.57 -2.40 14.52
CA MET A 349 -15.70 -2.82 13.69
C MET A 349 -16.19 -4.21 14.10
N LEU A 350 -15.29 -5.19 14.21
CA LEU A 350 -15.63 -6.56 14.63
C LEU A 350 -16.28 -6.61 16.02
N ALA A 351 -15.81 -5.79 16.96
CA ALA A 351 -16.39 -5.71 18.30
C ALA A 351 -17.83 -5.16 18.26
N ASN A 352 -18.09 -4.14 17.43
CA ASN A 352 -19.43 -3.58 17.24
C ASN A 352 -20.37 -4.60 16.60
N GLU A 353 -19.92 -5.29 15.54
CA GLU A 353 -20.71 -6.34 14.90
C GLU A 353 -21.07 -7.47 15.88
N GLN A 354 -20.12 -7.88 16.72
CA GLN A 354 -20.38 -8.89 17.74
C GLN A 354 -21.48 -8.45 18.72
N TYR A 355 -21.44 -7.21 19.19
CA TYR A 355 -22.46 -6.67 20.10
C TYR A 355 -23.84 -6.65 19.43
N ASP A 356 -23.89 -6.19 18.19
CA ASP A 356 -25.15 -6.09 17.45
C ASP A 356 -25.79 -7.48 17.21
N TRP A 357 -24.99 -8.48 16.84
CA TRP A 357 -25.47 -9.85 16.66
C TRP A 357 -26.01 -10.48 17.95
N GLN A 358 -25.46 -10.12 19.11
CA GLN A 358 -26.01 -10.56 20.41
C GLN A 358 -27.40 -9.97 20.65
N MET A 359 -27.64 -8.73 20.24
CA MET A 359 -28.96 -8.09 20.34
C MET A 359 -29.99 -8.76 19.43
N VAL A 360 -29.59 -9.10 18.19
CA VAL A 360 -30.46 -9.84 17.25
C VAL A 360 -30.80 -11.22 17.79
N ALA A 361 -29.80 -11.95 18.29
CA ALA A 361 -29.99 -13.29 18.86
C ALA A 361 -31.04 -13.26 19.98
N GLY A 362 -30.95 -12.29 20.89
CA GLY A 362 -31.96 -12.12 21.95
C GLY A 362 -33.37 -11.88 21.41
N LYS A 363 -33.56 -11.17 20.30
CA LYS A 363 -34.89 -10.99 19.70
C LYS A 363 -35.43 -12.27 19.08
N ILE A 364 -34.58 -13.08 18.46
CA ILE A 364 -34.95 -14.37 17.87
C ILE A 364 -35.28 -15.40 18.96
N GLU A 365 -34.50 -15.43 20.05
CA GLU A 365 -34.72 -16.33 21.18
C GLU A 365 -36.03 -16.04 21.94
N ASN A 366 -36.50 -14.78 21.90
CA ASN A 366 -37.72 -14.33 22.58
C ASN A 366 -38.99 -14.43 21.70
N VAL A 367 -38.96 -15.15 20.58
CA VAL A 367 -40.14 -15.37 19.74
C VAL A 367 -41.16 -16.25 20.49
N ASP A 368 -42.36 -15.71 20.70
CA ASP A 368 -43.47 -16.39 21.37
C ASP A 368 -44.42 -17.01 20.33
N PHE A 369 -44.10 -18.25 19.94
CA PHE A 369 -44.91 -18.97 18.96
C PHE A 369 -46.35 -19.23 19.44
N GLU A 370 -46.58 -19.39 20.75
CA GLU A 370 -47.94 -19.58 21.29
C GLU A 370 -48.74 -18.29 21.21
N GLY A 371 -48.13 -17.17 21.60
CA GLY A 371 -48.71 -15.84 21.48
C GLY A 371 -49.07 -15.52 20.03
N ASP A 372 -48.13 -15.71 19.10
CA ASP A 372 -48.34 -15.44 17.68
C ASP A 372 -49.47 -16.31 17.09
N MET A 373 -49.55 -17.60 17.44
CA MET A 373 -50.64 -18.49 17.00
C MET A 373 -52.00 -18.05 17.57
N ARG A 374 -52.05 -17.68 18.86
CA ARG A 374 -53.29 -17.19 19.50
C ARG A 374 -53.76 -15.90 18.83
N ASP A 375 -52.85 -14.96 18.60
CA ASP A 375 -53.15 -13.71 17.93
C ASP A 375 -53.64 -13.94 16.50
N PHE A 376 -53.01 -14.85 15.75
CA PHE A 376 -53.48 -15.23 14.42
C PHE A 376 -54.90 -15.81 14.46
N ILE A 377 -55.19 -16.74 15.38
CA ILE A 377 -56.52 -17.34 15.54
C ILE A 377 -57.55 -16.26 15.89
N LEU A 378 -57.28 -15.41 16.89
CA LEU A 378 -58.21 -14.38 17.33
C LEU A 378 -58.50 -13.34 16.22
N ASN A 379 -57.48 -12.93 15.47
CA ASN A 379 -57.63 -11.94 14.39
C ASN A 379 -58.26 -12.53 13.11
N THR A 380 -58.05 -13.82 12.83
CA THR A 380 -58.63 -14.51 11.66
C THR A 380 -60.06 -14.97 11.92
N THR A 381 -60.39 -15.32 13.16
CA THR A 381 -61.72 -15.82 13.55
C THR A 381 -62.68 -14.66 13.73
N ARG A 382 -63.06 -13.99 12.63
CA ARG A 382 -64.18 -13.01 12.58
C ARG A 382 -65.56 -13.68 12.66
N VAL A 383 -65.63 -14.87 13.20
CA VAL A 383 -66.87 -15.65 13.27
C VAL A 383 -67.18 -15.84 14.74
N ASN A 384 -68.25 -15.22 15.22
CA ASN A 384 -68.69 -15.31 16.60
C ASN A 384 -69.17 -16.76 16.86
N LEU A 385 -68.23 -17.65 17.21
CA LEU A 385 -68.48 -19.09 17.46
C LEU A 385 -69.56 -19.31 18.54
N SER A 386 -69.72 -18.33 19.42
CA SER A 386 -70.72 -18.25 20.48
C SER A 386 -72.16 -18.26 19.94
N GLU A 387 -72.38 -17.70 18.75
CA GLU A 387 -73.70 -17.52 18.12
C GLU A 387 -73.95 -18.49 16.96
N MET A 388 -72.90 -19.17 16.47
CA MET A 388 -73.02 -20.13 15.36
C MET A 388 -73.70 -21.42 15.79
N LYS A 389 -74.71 -21.82 15.01
CA LYS A 389 -75.34 -23.15 15.08
C LYS A 389 -74.58 -24.12 14.19
N VAL A 390 -74.69 -25.42 14.46
CA VAL A 390 -74.06 -26.48 13.64
C VAL A 390 -74.50 -26.38 12.16
N ASN A 391 -75.71 -25.85 11.89
CA ASN A 391 -76.21 -25.59 10.54
C ASN A 391 -75.41 -24.50 9.78
N ASP A 392 -74.84 -23.54 10.50
CA ASP A 392 -74.08 -22.44 9.91
C ASP A 392 -72.72 -22.91 9.39
N ILE A 393 -72.10 -23.94 10.00
CA ILE A 393 -70.86 -24.56 9.50
C ILE A 393 -71.11 -25.23 8.15
N CYS A 394 -72.20 -26.01 8.05
CA CYS A 394 -72.54 -26.71 6.82
C CYS A 394 -72.81 -25.72 5.67
N ASN A 395 -73.34 -24.54 5.95
CA ASN A 395 -73.61 -23.52 4.93
C ASN A 395 -72.41 -22.60 4.62
N THR A 396 -71.55 -22.27 5.60
CA THR A 396 -70.38 -21.39 5.42
C THR A 396 -69.18 -22.09 4.78
N MET A 397 -68.92 -23.38 5.08
CA MET A 397 -67.87 -24.13 4.38
C MET A 397 -68.18 -24.33 2.89
N ILE A 398 -69.46 -24.47 2.53
CA ILE A 398 -69.89 -24.63 1.12
C ILE A 398 -69.78 -23.31 0.34
N SER A 399 -69.94 -22.15 0.99
CA SER A 399 -69.93 -20.84 0.32
C SER A 399 -68.53 -20.22 0.19
N LYS A 400 -67.57 -20.48 1.10
CA LYS A 400 -66.18 -20.01 0.93
C LYS A 400 -65.28 -20.93 0.09
N THR A 401 -65.51 -22.25 0.10
CA THR A 401 -64.72 -23.20 -0.72
C THR A 401 -65.13 -23.20 -2.19
N ALA A 402 -66.31 -22.64 -2.52
CA ALA A 402 -66.78 -22.46 -3.89
C ALA A 402 -65.91 -21.51 -4.74
N GLY A 403 -65.00 -20.75 -4.13
CA GLY A 403 -64.09 -19.85 -4.84
C GLY A 403 -62.81 -20.49 -5.40
N MET A 404 -62.38 -21.67 -4.90
CA MET A 404 -61.04 -22.20 -5.21
C MET A 404 -61.01 -23.54 -5.96
N MET A 405 -62.15 -24.23 -6.09
CA MET A 405 -62.29 -25.43 -6.93
C MET A 405 -63.54 -25.26 -7.81
N ARG A 406 -63.36 -24.90 -9.10
CA ARG A 406 -64.45 -24.99 -10.09
C ARG A 406 -64.76 -26.46 -10.37
N THR A 407 -65.62 -27.05 -9.56
CA THR A 407 -66.35 -28.27 -9.93
C THR A 407 -67.77 -27.92 -10.36
N PRO A 408 -68.32 -28.58 -11.40
CA PRO A 408 -69.61 -28.24 -11.98
C PRO A 408 -70.76 -28.45 -10.99
N MET A 409 -71.64 -27.46 -10.92
CA MET A 409 -72.73 -27.28 -9.94
C MET A 409 -73.90 -28.31 -10.00
N SER A 410 -73.78 -29.48 -10.63
CA SER A 410 -74.95 -30.34 -10.88
C SER A 410 -75.25 -31.45 -9.87
N LEU A 411 -74.50 -31.58 -8.77
CA LEU A 411 -74.76 -32.59 -7.73
C LEU A 411 -74.83 -31.99 -6.32
N ARG A 412 -75.62 -30.92 -6.14
CA ARG A 412 -76.12 -30.53 -4.81
C ARG A 412 -77.37 -31.35 -4.46
N LYS A 413 -77.18 -32.59 -4.02
CA LYS A 413 -78.18 -33.29 -3.20
C LYS A 413 -77.81 -33.05 -1.74
N ASN A 414 -78.63 -32.24 -1.08
CA ASN A 414 -78.50 -31.92 0.33
C ASN A 414 -78.51 -33.21 1.17
N LEU A 415 -77.39 -33.51 1.83
CA LEU A 415 -77.30 -34.56 2.85
C LEU A 415 -77.93 -34.03 4.13
N PHE A 416 -79.22 -34.31 4.33
CA PHE A 416 -79.90 -34.09 5.61
C PHE A 416 -80.00 -35.42 6.37
N PRO A 417 -79.77 -35.44 7.69
CA PRO A 417 -80.00 -36.63 8.50
C PRO A 417 -81.49 -37.02 8.50
N VAL A 418 -81.76 -38.31 8.31
CA VAL A 418 -83.13 -38.86 8.26
C VAL A 418 -83.69 -39.04 9.68
N ARG A 419 -84.99 -38.75 9.84
CA ARG A 419 -85.75 -38.91 11.10
C ARG A 419 -85.60 -40.32 11.69
N LYS A 420 -85.50 -40.42 13.02
CA LYS A 420 -85.42 -41.72 13.75
C LYS A 420 -86.77 -42.39 14.01
N SER A 421 -87.89 -41.85 13.55
CA SER A 421 -89.24 -42.41 13.74
C SER A 421 -89.78 -43.09 12.47
N PRO A 422 -90.57 -44.18 12.57
CA PRO A 422 -91.04 -44.96 11.42
C PRO A 422 -92.05 -44.19 10.53
N LEU A 423 -91.99 -44.46 9.22
CA LEU A 423 -92.79 -43.82 8.16
C LEU A 423 -94.29 -44.16 8.26
N GLN A 424 -95.16 -43.18 7.97
CA GLN A 424 -96.61 -43.37 7.90
C GLN A 424 -97.11 -43.33 6.45
N ILE A 425 -98.23 -44.01 6.17
CA ILE A 425 -98.78 -44.23 4.82
C ILE A 425 -99.14 -42.91 4.10
N SER A 426 -99.43 -41.84 4.85
CA SER A 426 -99.68 -40.49 4.31
C SER A 426 -98.47 -39.85 3.61
N ASP A 427 -97.25 -40.31 3.92
CA ASP A 427 -96.01 -39.75 3.37
C ASP A 427 -95.70 -40.22 1.93
N LEU A 428 -96.33 -41.32 1.47
CA LEU A 428 -96.15 -41.89 0.12
C LEU A 428 -96.89 -41.12 -0.98
N ALA A 429 -97.96 -40.39 -0.64
CA ALA A 429 -98.81 -39.72 -1.63
C ALA A 429 -98.20 -38.42 -2.17
N THR A 430 -97.27 -37.78 -1.44
CA THR A 430 -96.76 -36.44 -1.78
C THR A 430 -95.40 -36.45 -2.50
N ARG A 431 -94.79 -37.63 -2.67
CA ARG A 431 -93.45 -37.81 -3.29
C ARG A 431 -92.37 -36.84 -2.77
N ARG A 432 -92.45 -36.42 -1.50
CA ARG A 432 -91.43 -35.57 -0.85
C ARG A 432 -90.83 -36.30 0.33
N VAL A 433 -89.51 -36.26 0.44
CA VAL A 433 -88.76 -36.81 1.58
C VAL A 433 -89.01 -35.90 2.79
N PRO A 434 -89.48 -36.42 3.95
CA PRO A 434 -89.63 -35.61 5.16
C PRO A 434 -88.24 -35.30 5.74
N ILE A 435 -87.85 -34.03 5.66
CA ILE A 435 -86.57 -33.50 6.16
C ILE A 435 -86.79 -32.92 7.56
N ASP A 436 -85.92 -33.27 8.51
CA ASP A 436 -85.93 -32.71 9.86
C ASP A 436 -85.24 -31.34 9.88
N PHE A 437 -86.00 -30.27 10.04
CA PHE A 437 -85.50 -28.89 10.12
C PHE A 437 -85.10 -28.46 11.55
N GLN A 438 -85.28 -29.31 12.57
CA GLN A 438 -84.99 -28.96 13.97
C GLN A 438 -83.73 -29.61 14.53
N ALA A 439 -83.17 -30.64 13.87
CA ALA A 439 -81.94 -31.27 14.30
C ALA A 439 -80.70 -30.45 13.88
N ASN A 440 -80.14 -29.67 14.84
CA ASN A 440 -78.80 -29.02 14.85
C ASN A 440 -78.79 -27.54 15.30
N GLN A 441 -79.72 -27.13 16.17
CA GLN A 441 -79.73 -25.76 16.73
C GLN A 441 -78.86 -25.56 17.98
N LYS A 442 -78.08 -26.56 18.40
CA LYS A 442 -77.19 -26.38 19.56
C LYS A 442 -76.05 -25.42 19.21
N PRO A 443 -75.75 -24.43 20.08
CA PRO A 443 -74.61 -23.53 19.88
C PRO A 443 -73.33 -24.34 19.86
N LEU A 444 -72.49 -24.10 18.86
CA LEU A 444 -71.33 -24.92 18.54
C LEU A 444 -70.33 -25.05 19.71
N ALA A 445 -70.18 -23.98 20.50
CA ALA A 445 -69.33 -23.93 21.68
C ALA A 445 -69.65 -25.03 22.71
N SER A 446 -70.90 -25.49 22.80
CA SER A 446 -71.31 -26.58 23.71
C SER A 446 -70.95 -27.99 23.22
N SER A 447 -70.67 -28.14 21.92
CA SER A 447 -70.41 -29.44 21.28
C SER A 447 -68.91 -29.68 21.04
N ILE A 448 -68.11 -28.61 21.01
CA ILE A 448 -66.64 -28.65 20.90
C ILE A 448 -66.04 -28.28 22.26
N VAL A 449 -66.38 -29.04 23.31
CA VAL A 449 -65.55 -29.07 24.51
C VAL A 449 -64.45 -30.09 24.22
N VAL A 450 -63.28 -29.60 23.83
CA VAL A 450 -62.06 -30.41 23.83
C VAL A 450 -61.87 -30.89 25.27
N ARG A 451 -61.83 -32.22 25.48
CA ARG A 451 -61.38 -32.79 26.74
C ARG A 451 -60.01 -32.18 27.03
N SER A 452 -59.96 -31.26 28.00
CA SER A 452 -58.71 -30.90 28.66
C SER A 452 -58.10 -32.22 29.14
N VAL A 453 -57.00 -32.62 28.50
CA VAL A 453 -56.13 -33.65 29.07
C VAL A 453 -55.53 -33.00 30.31
N GLN A 454 -56.14 -33.28 31.45
CA GLN A 454 -55.50 -33.08 32.74
C GLN A 454 -54.23 -33.94 32.73
N ASN A 455 -53.10 -33.33 32.40
CA ASN A 455 -51.81 -33.87 32.80
C ASN A 455 -51.73 -33.75 34.31
N THR A 456 -52.21 -34.79 35.00
CA THR A 456 -51.97 -35.01 36.43
C THR A 456 -50.46 -35.08 36.64
N SER A 457 -49.90 -34.04 37.24
CA SER A 457 -48.64 -34.13 37.96
C SER A 457 -48.75 -35.26 38.98
N LYS A 458 -48.02 -36.35 38.76
CA LYS A 458 -47.79 -37.36 39.77
C LYS A 458 -47.00 -36.71 40.91
N GLN A 459 -47.71 -36.36 41.98
CA GLN A 459 -47.16 -36.31 43.32
C GLN A 459 -46.51 -37.66 43.62
N THR A 460 -45.27 -37.64 44.03
CA THR A 460 -44.60 -38.77 44.67
C THR A 460 -44.33 -38.31 46.11
N GLU A 461 -45.26 -38.60 47.00
CA GLU A 461 -45.07 -38.55 48.46
C GLU A 461 -45.76 -39.80 49.06
N LEU A 462 -44.93 -40.65 49.68
CA LEU A 462 -45.23 -41.71 50.65
C LEU A 462 -43.81 -42.15 51.13
N GLU A 463 -43.41 -42.21 52.40
CA GLU A 463 -44.07 -42.13 53.70
C GLU A 463 -43.10 -41.58 54.77
N GLU A 464 -43.74 -41.08 55.83
CA GLU A 464 -43.23 -40.77 57.15
C GLU A 464 -42.51 -41.96 57.85
N SER A 465 -41.52 -41.67 58.69
CA SER A 465 -41.58 -42.15 60.08
C SER A 465 -40.80 -41.24 61.04
N LYS A 466 -41.47 -40.98 62.17
CA LYS A 466 -41.11 -40.17 63.33
C LYS A 466 -39.82 -40.64 64.03
N TYR A 467 -39.07 -39.72 64.63
CA TYR A 467 -38.78 -39.72 66.08
C TYR A 467 -38.33 -38.33 66.57
N GLU A 468 -38.52 -38.17 67.87
CA GLU A 468 -38.69 -36.99 68.72
C GLU A 468 -37.41 -36.21 69.10
N LYS A 469 -37.60 -34.89 69.32
CA LYS A 469 -37.13 -34.03 70.44
C LYS A 469 -35.65 -33.63 70.68
N ILE A 470 -35.52 -32.30 70.89
CA ILE A 470 -34.64 -31.56 71.84
C ILE A 470 -33.14 -31.54 71.43
N THR A 471 -32.46 -30.40 71.20
CA THR A 471 -32.15 -29.26 72.11
C THR A 471 -31.45 -28.13 71.31
N ASP A 472 -31.54 -26.89 71.81
CA ASP A 472 -30.69 -25.73 71.46
C ASP A 472 -29.18 -25.99 71.59
N LEU A 473 -28.33 -25.41 70.72
CA LEU A 473 -27.21 -24.47 71.03
C LEU A 473 -26.22 -24.27 69.84
N LYS A 474 -25.95 -22.99 69.52
CA LYS A 474 -24.67 -22.34 69.11
C LYS A 474 -23.73 -22.91 68.01
N THR A 475 -23.41 -21.96 67.10
CA THR A 475 -22.10 -21.61 66.48
C THR A 475 -21.45 -22.49 65.39
N SER A 476 -20.91 -21.76 64.40
CA SER A 476 -19.65 -21.99 63.64
C SER A 476 -19.73 -22.52 62.18
N THR A 477 -19.38 -21.62 61.26
CA THR A 477 -18.28 -21.72 60.26
C THR A 477 -18.29 -22.79 59.14
N CYS A 478 -18.40 -22.26 57.91
CA CYS A 478 -17.75 -22.63 56.63
C CYS A 478 -18.05 -23.94 55.86
N ARG A 479 -18.13 -23.71 54.53
CA ARG A 479 -17.68 -24.54 53.38
C ARG A 479 -18.64 -25.60 52.84
N GLU A 480 -19.19 -25.34 51.65
CA GLU A 480 -18.87 -26.04 50.38
C GLU A 480 -19.90 -25.71 49.28
N ALA A 481 -19.46 -25.02 48.23
CA ALA A 481 -20.19 -24.93 46.97
C ALA A 481 -19.17 -24.81 45.83
N ASN A 482 -18.79 -25.96 45.26
CA ASN A 482 -18.04 -26.03 44.01
C ASN A 482 -18.44 -27.32 43.32
N ASN A 483 -19.41 -27.27 42.40
CA ASN A 483 -19.57 -28.24 41.31
C ASN A 483 -20.66 -27.80 40.31
N THR A 484 -20.41 -26.73 39.55
CA THR A 484 -21.25 -26.42 38.35
C THR A 484 -20.55 -25.61 37.26
N ILE A 485 -19.20 -25.61 37.17
CA ILE A 485 -18.44 -24.81 36.18
C ILE A 485 -17.75 -25.68 35.10
N LYS A 486 -17.78 -27.01 35.19
CA LYS A 486 -17.06 -27.87 34.21
C LYS A 486 -17.79 -28.09 32.87
N GLY A 487 -19.01 -27.57 32.71
CA GLY A 487 -19.84 -27.76 31.51
C GLY A 487 -19.67 -26.68 30.44
N SER A 488 -19.44 -25.41 30.83
CA SER A 488 -19.32 -24.30 29.87
C SER A 488 -17.93 -24.24 29.23
N GLU A 489 -16.88 -24.54 29.99
CA GLU A 489 -15.49 -24.53 29.49
C GLU A 489 -15.26 -25.59 28.41
N LYS A 490 -15.86 -26.79 28.55
CA LYS A 490 -15.77 -27.82 27.50
C LYS A 490 -16.46 -27.42 26.19
N LYS A 491 -17.57 -26.69 26.27
CA LYS A 491 -18.27 -26.17 25.09
C LYS A 491 -17.49 -25.02 24.42
N ALA A 492 -16.84 -24.16 25.21
CA ALA A 492 -15.97 -23.12 24.69
C ALA A 492 -14.72 -23.70 24.01
N LEU A 493 -14.07 -24.69 24.63
CA LEU A 493 -12.90 -25.36 24.07
C LEU A 493 -13.24 -26.08 22.76
N HIS A 494 -14.42 -26.73 22.67
CA HIS A 494 -14.85 -27.38 21.45
C HIS A 494 -15.11 -26.40 20.30
N ARG A 495 -15.69 -25.21 20.60
CA ARG A 495 -15.89 -24.14 19.61
C ARG A 495 -14.56 -23.58 19.08
N VAL A 496 -13.56 -23.42 19.94
CA VAL A 496 -12.22 -22.97 19.55
C VAL A 496 -11.51 -24.01 18.68
N CYS A 497 -11.62 -25.30 19.01
CA CYS A 497 -11.07 -26.37 18.17
C CYS A 497 -11.75 -26.43 16.79
N LEU A 498 -13.08 -26.29 16.74
CA LEU A 498 -13.84 -26.28 15.49
C LEU A 498 -13.45 -25.08 14.61
N ALA A 499 -13.33 -23.89 15.20
CA ALA A 499 -12.88 -22.68 14.48
C ALA A 499 -11.45 -22.84 13.92
N ARG A 500 -10.55 -23.47 14.68
CA ARG A 500 -9.18 -23.76 14.26
C ARG A 500 -9.13 -24.75 13.10
N ASP A 501 -9.98 -25.78 13.11
CA ASP A 501 -10.03 -26.77 12.04
C ASP A 501 -10.68 -26.21 10.77
N VAL A 502 -11.72 -25.38 10.90
CA VAL A 502 -12.32 -24.64 9.78
C VAL A 502 -11.31 -23.69 9.15
N ALA A 503 -10.55 -22.93 9.94
CA ALA A 503 -9.49 -22.07 9.43
C ALA A 503 -8.38 -22.86 8.68
N ARG A 504 -8.02 -24.05 9.17
CA ARG A 504 -7.02 -24.92 8.53
C ARG A 504 -7.51 -25.45 7.18
N VAL A 505 -8.80 -25.80 7.08
CA VAL A 505 -9.43 -26.21 5.81
C VAL A 505 -9.49 -25.04 4.83
N LEU A 506 -9.89 -23.85 5.28
CA LEU A 506 -9.95 -22.66 4.43
C LEU A 506 -8.58 -22.24 3.88
N LEU A 507 -7.53 -22.31 4.71
CA LEU A 507 -6.16 -22.07 4.26
C LEU A 507 -5.68 -23.11 3.25
N GLY A 508 -5.99 -24.40 3.46
CA GLY A 508 -5.68 -25.46 2.49
C GLY A 508 -6.39 -25.26 1.14
N VAL A 509 -7.66 -24.84 1.17
CA VAL A 509 -8.42 -24.51 -0.05
C VAL A 509 -7.81 -23.31 -0.76
N HIS A 510 -7.42 -22.26 -0.03
CA HIS A 510 -6.75 -21.09 -0.60
C HIS A 510 -5.42 -21.46 -1.30
N ASP A 511 -4.60 -22.30 -0.68
CA ASP A 511 -3.32 -22.73 -1.24
C ASP A 511 -3.51 -23.57 -2.51
N THR A 512 -4.51 -24.46 -2.53
CA THR A 512 -4.85 -25.23 -3.74
C THR A 512 -5.39 -24.33 -4.87
N LEU A 513 -6.22 -23.33 -4.56
CA LEU A 513 -6.68 -22.36 -5.56
C LEU A 513 -5.52 -21.52 -6.13
N THR A 514 -4.57 -21.14 -5.29
CA THR A 514 -3.39 -20.38 -5.70
C THR A 514 -2.48 -21.22 -6.60
N GLN A 515 -2.27 -22.50 -6.28
CA GLN A 515 -1.51 -23.43 -7.14
C GLN A 515 -2.20 -23.68 -8.49
N VAL A 516 -3.53 -23.82 -8.52
CA VAL A 516 -4.29 -23.97 -9.77
C VAL A 516 -4.23 -22.70 -10.62
N SER A 517 -4.30 -21.53 -10.01
CA SER A 517 -4.17 -20.25 -10.73
C SER A 517 -2.77 -20.05 -11.32
N THR A 518 -1.72 -20.43 -10.58
CA THR A 518 -0.33 -20.32 -11.04
C THR A 518 -0.03 -21.28 -12.19
N THR A 519 -0.57 -22.50 -12.15
CA THR A 519 -0.42 -23.48 -13.23
C THR A 519 -1.20 -23.12 -14.49
N ALA A 520 -2.39 -22.50 -14.36
CA ALA A 520 -3.14 -21.96 -15.49
C ALA A 520 -2.42 -20.80 -16.21
N SER A 521 -1.68 -19.97 -15.46
CA SER A 521 -0.91 -18.86 -16.03
C SER A 521 0.37 -19.30 -16.76
N ILE A 522 0.93 -20.46 -16.41
CA ILE A 522 2.13 -21.00 -17.07
C ILE A 522 1.77 -21.66 -18.41
N VAL A 523 0.62 -22.31 -18.50
CA VAL A 523 0.14 -22.96 -19.74
C VAL A 523 -0.26 -21.94 -20.82
N SER A 524 -0.67 -20.73 -20.43
CA SER A 524 -1.02 -19.65 -21.37
C SER A 524 0.21 -18.95 -21.97
N SER A 525 1.36 -18.94 -21.27
CA SER A 525 2.60 -18.33 -21.78
C SER A 525 3.41 -19.20 -22.74
N SER A 526 3.13 -20.51 -22.86
CA SER A 526 3.90 -21.41 -23.75
C SER A 526 3.30 -21.58 -25.15
N ALA A 527 2.17 -20.95 -25.47
CA ALA A 527 1.48 -21.09 -26.75
C ALA A 527 1.78 -19.97 -27.77
N GLU A 528 2.41 -18.86 -27.37
CA GLU A 528 2.62 -17.70 -28.25
C GLU A 528 4.01 -17.60 -28.91
N THR A 529 4.96 -18.48 -28.58
CA THR A 529 6.28 -18.53 -29.24
C THR A 529 6.42 -19.75 -30.15
N SER A 530 5.62 -19.84 -31.22
CA SER A 530 5.88 -20.82 -32.29
C SER A 530 5.27 -20.45 -33.65
N ILE A 531 5.22 -19.18 -34.06
CA ILE A 531 4.95 -18.83 -35.48
C ILE A 531 5.71 -17.55 -35.88
N LYS A 532 6.98 -17.66 -36.29
CA LYS A 532 7.60 -16.85 -37.37
C LYS A 532 9.11 -17.13 -37.49
N SER A 533 9.48 -18.04 -38.38
CA SER A 533 10.77 -17.98 -39.08
C SER A 533 10.81 -19.05 -40.17
N GLN A 534 10.31 -18.72 -41.36
CA GLN A 534 10.66 -19.41 -42.62
C GLN A 534 10.23 -18.55 -43.81
N SER A 535 11.20 -17.90 -44.46
CA SER A 535 11.36 -17.86 -45.93
C SER A 535 12.39 -16.78 -46.32
N LEU A 536 13.60 -17.24 -46.64
CA LEU A 536 14.56 -16.57 -47.50
C LEU A 536 14.18 -16.87 -48.97
N SER A 537 14.07 -15.85 -49.83
CA SER A 537 14.55 -15.87 -51.22
C SER A 537 14.17 -14.60 -51.98
N GLY A 538 15.16 -13.98 -52.65
CA GLY A 538 14.99 -13.55 -54.03
C GLY A 538 14.94 -12.05 -54.36
N SER A 539 16.00 -11.61 -55.04
CA SER A 539 16.03 -10.66 -56.19
C SER A 539 15.67 -9.16 -56.01
N SER A 540 16.69 -8.30 -56.24
CA SER A 540 16.57 -6.98 -56.91
C SER A 540 16.31 -7.16 -58.43
N PRO A 541 16.12 -6.12 -59.28
CA PRO A 541 16.16 -4.66 -59.05
C PRO A 541 15.05 -3.84 -59.80
N ALA A 542 15.12 -2.51 -59.63
CA ALA A 542 14.87 -1.45 -60.65
C ALA A 542 13.75 -0.42 -60.38
N SER A 543 14.17 0.85 -60.53
CA SER A 543 13.49 1.94 -61.24
C SER A 543 12.30 2.70 -60.61
N GLY A 544 12.42 4.04 -60.65
CA GLY A 544 11.30 4.99 -60.73
C GLY A 544 11.17 5.92 -59.52
N ARG A 545 11.75 7.12 -59.49
CA ARG A 545 11.15 8.40 -59.94
C ARG A 545 9.66 8.54 -59.59
N SER A 546 9.35 9.38 -58.61
CA SER A 546 8.46 10.54 -58.79
C SER A 546 8.38 11.40 -57.53
N SER A 547 8.61 12.68 -57.74
CA SER A 547 8.34 13.82 -56.87
C SER A 547 6.83 14.04 -56.70
N GLU A 548 6.38 14.48 -55.53
CA GLU A 548 5.15 15.30 -55.32
C GLU A 548 5.14 15.72 -53.83
N SER A 549 5.54 16.96 -53.54
CA SER A 549 4.67 18.10 -53.22
C SER A 549 3.93 17.95 -51.89
N ALA A 550 4.56 18.45 -50.83
CA ALA A 550 3.91 18.78 -49.57
C ALA A 550 3.48 20.26 -49.64
N ASP A 551 2.18 20.50 -49.62
CA ASP A 551 1.59 21.79 -49.28
C ASP A 551 0.18 21.57 -48.69
N LEU A 552 -0.27 22.54 -47.90
CA LEU A 552 -1.47 22.59 -47.01
C LEU A 552 -1.20 22.05 -45.59
N GLY A 553 -1.22 22.83 -44.52
CA GLY A 553 -1.85 24.14 -44.28
C GLY A 553 -3.18 23.96 -43.53
N GLU A 554 -3.36 24.78 -42.49
CA GLU A 554 -4.57 25.00 -41.64
C GLU A 554 -4.82 23.99 -40.50
N ALA A 555 -4.73 24.40 -39.22
CA ALA A 555 -5.54 25.33 -38.41
C ALA A 555 -6.49 24.50 -37.53
N ILE A 556 -6.21 24.40 -36.22
CA ILE A 556 -6.86 25.19 -35.15
C ILE A 556 -8.37 25.30 -35.39
N ASP A 557 -9.14 24.51 -34.64
CA ASP A 557 -10.33 25.10 -34.03
C ASP A 557 -10.60 24.51 -32.64
N ILE A 558 -11.03 25.42 -31.78
CA ILE A 558 -11.28 25.29 -30.35
C ILE A 558 -12.76 24.96 -30.18
N GLN A 559 -13.08 23.96 -29.36
CA GLN A 559 -14.29 23.95 -28.53
C GLN A 559 -14.08 23.10 -27.28
#